data_AF-A0A645AEE0-F1
#
_entry.id   AF-A0A645AEE0-F1
#
_cell.length_a   1.000
_cell.length_b   1.000
_cell.length_c   1.000
_cell.angle_alpha   90.00
_cell.angle_beta   90.00
_cell.angle_gamma   90.00
#
_symmetry.space_group_name_H-M   'P 1'
#
loop_
_entity.id
_entity.type
_entity.pdbx_description
1 polymer ?
#
loop_
_entity_poly.entity_id
_entity_poly.type
_entity_poly.pdbx_seq_one_letter_code
_entity_poly.pdbx_strand_id
1 'polypeptide(L)'
;METKELVTAPAAATTASLNNVLTIVKAGGGSLESIVKVNVFVKDINDFDAINGAYTAFFGEHKPARSLVQVAALPKDAVIEIEAIAVKD
;
A
#
# COMPACT_ATOMS: atom_id res chain seq x y z
N MET A 1 -7.79 -15.92 7.15
CA MET A 1 -7.69 -16.90 6.05
C MET A 1 -6.67 -16.36 5.08
N GLU A 2 -5.57 -17.07 4.86
CA GLU A 2 -4.59 -16.72 3.83
C GLU A 2 -5.20 -17.11 2.49
N THR A 3 -6.04 -16.22 1.93
CA THR A 3 -6.58 -16.41 0.58
C THR A 3 -5.40 -16.20 -0.37
N LYS A 4 -4.89 -17.27 -0.99
CA LYS A 4 -3.83 -17.21 -2.02
C LYS A 4 -4.29 -16.51 -3.32
N GLU A 5 -5.35 -15.73 -3.24
CA GLU A 5 -6.03 -15.04 -4.32
C GLU A 5 -5.77 -13.54 -4.20
N LEU A 6 -5.60 -12.88 -5.34
CA LEU A 6 -5.41 -11.44 -5.38
C LEU A 6 -6.74 -10.73 -5.09
N VAL A 7 -6.69 -9.77 -4.17
CA VAL A 7 -7.79 -8.82 -3.98
C VAL A 7 -7.73 -7.80 -5.12
N THR A 8 -8.82 -7.65 -5.86
CA THR A 8 -8.85 -6.84 -7.09
C THR A 8 -9.65 -5.54 -6.98
N ALA A 9 -10.49 -5.37 -5.97
CA ALA A 9 -11.17 -4.10 -5.75
C ALA A 9 -10.16 -3.04 -5.24
N PRO A 10 -10.00 -1.86 -5.88
CA PRO A 10 -8.88 -0.95 -5.60
C PRO A 10 -8.72 -0.54 -4.13
N ALA A 11 -9.81 -0.18 -3.44
CA ALA A 11 -9.77 0.17 -2.02
C ALA A 11 -9.38 -1.03 -1.14
N ALA A 12 -9.95 -2.22 -1.40
CA ALA A 12 -9.66 -3.42 -0.62
C ALA A 12 -8.23 -3.92 -0.89
N ALA A 13 -7.77 -3.85 -2.14
CA ALA A 13 -6.41 -4.19 -2.54
C ALA A 13 -5.39 -3.24 -1.91
N THR A 14 -5.69 -1.94 -1.84
CA THR A 14 -4.86 -0.94 -1.13
C THR A 14 -4.70 -1.32 0.34
N THR A 15 -5.80 -1.58 1.03
CA THR A 15 -5.79 -2.00 2.44
C THR A 15 -5.04 -3.31 2.64
N ALA A 16 -5.23 -4.30 1.77
CA ALA A 16 -4.51 -5.58 1.84
C ALA A 16 -2.99 -5.38 1.67
N SER A 17 -2.56 -4.63 0.66
CA SER A 17 -1.15 -4.34 0.39
C SER A 17 -0.49 -3.57 1.53
N LEU A 18 -1.14 -2.54 2.09
CA LEU A 18 -0.63 -1.78 3.23
C LEU A 18 -0.54 -2.62 4.52
N ASN A 19 -1.51 -3.51 4.78
CA ASN A 19 -1.43 -4.45 5.91
C ASN A 19 -0.29 -5.45 5.74
N ASN A 20 -0.03 -5.92 4.51
CA ASN A 20 1.10 -6.80 4.22
C ASN A 20 2.43 -6.08 4.49
N VAL A 21 2.56 -4.83 4.01
CA VAL A 21 3.72 -3.97 4.32
C VAL A 21 3.91 -3.80 5.83
N LEU A 22 2.86 -3.44 6.57
CA LEU A 22 2.95 -3.25 8.02
C LEU A 22 3.29 -4.53 8.77
N THR A 23 2.80 -5.68 8.31
CA THR A 23 3.18 -6.99 8.86
C THR A 23 4.69 -7.20 8.77
N ILE A 24 5.28 -6.89 7.61
CA ILE A 24 6.74 -7.02 7.37
C ILE A 24 7.51 -5.98 8.20
N VAL A 25 7.05 -4.73 8.23
CA VAL A 25 7.68 -3.66 9.04
C VAL A 25 7.69 -4.03 10.52
N LYS A 26 6.58 -4.54 11.06
CA LYS A 26 6.48 -5.03 12.45
C LYS A 26 7.41 -6.20 12.71
N ALA A 27 7.53 -7.15 11.78
CA ALA A 27 8.49 -8.25 11.90
C ALA A 27 9.96 -7.77 11.92
N GLY A 28 10.25 -6.64 11.25
CA GLY A 28 11.55 -5.94 11.32
C GLY A 28 11.76 -5.08 12.59
N GLY A 29 10.76 -4.98 13.47
CA GLY A 29 10.81 -4.18 14.70
C GLY A 29 10.41 -2.71 14.52
N GLY A 30 9.79 -2.34 13.39
CA GLY A 30 9.19 -1.02 13.18
C GLY A 30 7.71 -0.96 13.57
N SER A 31 7.10 0.20 13.35
CA SER A 31 5.66 0.48 13.55
C SER A 31 5.04 1.16 12.32
N LEU A 32 3.76 1.51 12.40
CA LEU A 32 3.11 2.27 11.33
C LEU A 32 3.79 3.64 11.13
N GLU A 33 4.14 4.29 12.24
CA GLU A 33 4.77 5.62 12.31
C GLU A 33 6.21 5.60 11.78
N SER A 34 6.87 4.43 11.83
CA SER A 34 8.22 4.25 11.29
C SER A 34 8.29 4.28 9.76
N ILE A 35 7.15 4.11 9.05
CA ILE A 35 7.10 4.18 7.59
C ILE A 35 7.28 5.64 7.18
N VAL A 36 8.34 5.98 6.44
CA VAL A 36 8.66 7.37 6.06
C VAL A 36 8.37 7.68 4.60
N LYS A 37 8.38 6.66 3.73
CA LYS A 37 8.11 6.79 2.30
C LYS A 37 7.25 5.64 1.83
N VAL A 38 6.27 5.94 0.98
CA VAL A 38 5.49 4.94 0.23
C VAL A 38 5.54 5.28 -1.26
N ASN A 39 5.82 4.28 -2.10
CA ASN A 39 5.58 4.35 -3.55
C ASN A 39 4.39 3.44 -3.87
N VAL A 40 3.44 3.99 -4.61
CA VAL A 40 2.21 3.32 -5.02
C VAL A 40 2.20 3.22 -6.53
N PHE A 41 2.19 2.01 -7.05
CA PHE A 41 2.09 1.72 -8.48
C PHE A 41 0.69 1.20 -8.77
N VAL A 42 -0.03 1.83 -9.71
CA VAL A 42 -1.42 1.48 -10.03
C VAL A 42 -1.56 1.05 -11.48
N LYS A 43 -2.50 0.13 -11.74
CA LYS A 43 -2.85 -0.27 -13.10
C LYS A 43 -3.71 0.80 -13.82
N ASP A 44 -4.64 1.42 -13.09
CA ASP A 44 -5.51 2.48 -13.59
C ASP A 44 -5.51 3.68 -12.63
N ILE A 45 -5.13 4.86 -13.13
CA ILE A 45 -5.09 6.09 -12.35
C ILE A 45 -6.50 6.60 -11.99
N ASN A 46 -7.54 6.17 -12.70
CA ASN A 46 -8.92 6.56 -12.42
C ASN A 46 -9.43 5.99 -11.09
N ASP A 47 -8.76 5.00 -10.52
CA ASP A 47 -9.07 4.45 -9.19
C ASP A 47 -8.55 5.31 -8.03
N PHE A 48 -7.95 6.48 -8.32
CA PHE A 48 -7.27 7.32 -7.34
C PHE A 48 -8.10 7.62 -6.08
N ASP A 49 -9.37 7.98 -6.22
CA ASP A 49 -10.19 8.35 -5.06
C ASP A 49 -10.43 7.18 -4.10
N ALA A 50 -10.69 5.99 -4.65
CA ALA A 50 -10.87 4.77 -3.87
C ALA A 50 -9.57 4.36 -3.15
N ILE A 51 -8.44 4.45 -3.84
CA ILE A 51 -7.10 4.18 -3.30
C ILE A 51 -6.76 5.20 -2.21
N ASN A 52 -6.99 6.49 -2.46
CA ASN A 52 -6.64 7.55 -1.53
C ASN A 52 -7.48 7.50 -0.24
N GLY A 53 -8.75 7.14 -0.34
CA GLY A 53 -9.62 6.90 0.82
C GLY A 53 -9.09 5.77 1.71
N ALA A 54 -8.79 4.61 1.12
CA ALA A 54 -8.22 3.48 1.85
C ALA A 54 -6.84 3.80 2.45
N TYR A 55 -5.97 4.46 1.69
CA TYR A 55 -4.64 4.89 2.14
C TYR A 55 -4.73 5.83 3.35
N THR A 56 -5.61 6.84 3.28
CA THR A 56 -5.78 7.83 4.35
C THR A 56 -6.35 7.18 5.61
N ALA A 57 -7.33 6.28 5.45
CA ALA A 57 -7.90 5.53 6.57
C ALA A 57 -6.85 4.62 7.25
N PHE A 58 -5.95 4.02 6.47
CA PHE A 58 -4.88 3.16 7.00
C PHE A 58 -3.85 3.94 7.82
N PHE A 59 -3.40 5.10 7.33
CA PHE A 59 -2.35 5.88 8.00
C PHE A 59 -2.86 6.82 9.10
N GLY A 60 -4.15 7.15 9.12
CA GLY A 60 -4.72 8.07 10.11
C GLY A 60 -4.01 9.43 10.08
N GLU A 61 -3.49 9.86 11.24
CA GLU A 61 -2.73 11.12 11.38
C GLU A 61 -1.31 11.04 10.81
N HIS A 62 -0.73 9.85 10.65
CA HIS A 62 0.61 9.70 10.09
C HIS A 62 0.63 10.04 8.59
N LYS A 63 1.63 10.81 8.14
CA LYS A 63 1.70 11.29 6.74
C LYS A 63 3.10 11.03 6.14
N PRO A 64 3.42 9.78 5.75
CA PRO A 64 4.66 9.50 5.04
C PRO A 64 4.69 10.20 3.68
N ALA A 65 5.88 10.51 3.19
CA ALA A 65 6.05 11.00 1.83
C ALA A 65 5.50 9.96 0.84
N ARG A 66 4.76 10.39 -0.18
CA ARG A 66 4.10 9.50 -1.14
C ARG A 66 4.38 9.89 -2.58
N SER A 67 4.59 8.88 -3.42
CA SER A 67 4.50 8.99 -4.88
C SER A 67 3.50 7.95 -5.36
N LEU A 68 2.58 8.35 -6.24
CA LEU A 68 1.64 7.44 -6.88
C LEU A 68 1.74 7.64 -8.39
N VAL A 69 1.96 6.55 -9.13
CA VAL A 69 2.09 6.59 -10.59
C VAL A 69 1.36 5.41 -11.21
N GLN A 70 0.77 5.65 -12.39
CA GLN A 70 0.28 4.56 -13.22
C GLN A 70 1.45 3.90 -13.96
N VAL A 71 1.42 2.58 -14.06
CA VAL A 71 2.42 1.77 -14.77
C VAL A 71 1.77 0.91 -15.86
N ALA A 72 2.57 0.46 -16.83
CA ALA A 72 2.07 -0.30 -17.98
C ALA A 72 1.51 -1.68 -17.59
N ALA A 73 2.13 -2.34 -16.60
CA ALA A 73 1.69 -3.63 -16.09
C ALA A 73 2.25 -3.85 -14.67
N LEU A 74 1.56 -4.70 -13.90
CA LEU A 74 1.99 -5.17 -12.59
C LEU A 74 2.09 -6.71 -12.58
N PRO A 75 2.93 -7.30 -11.71
CA PRO A 75 3.03 -8.74 -11.56
C PRO A 75 1.66 -9.38 -11.30
N LYS A 76 1.40 -10.53 -11.94
CA LYS A 76 0.12 -11.28 -11.83
C LYS A 76 -1.13 -10.46 -12.19
N ASP A 77 -0.98 -9.39 -12.97
CA ASP A 77 -2.07 -8.48 -13.34
C ASP A 77 -2.76 -7.82 -12.13
N ALA A 78 -2.01 -7.59 -11.05
CA ALA A 78 -2.51 -6.88 -9.88
C ALA A 78 -3.01 -5.46 -10.23
N VAL A 79 -3.97 -4.95 -9.46
CA VAL A 79 -4.50 -3.58 -9.64
C VAL A 79 -3.62 -2.52 -8.97
N ILE A 80 -2.86 -2.91 -7.95
CA ILE A 80 -2.00 -2.04 -7.16
C ILE A 80 -0.81 -2.82 -6.59
N GLU A 81 0.36 -2.18 -6.56
CA GLU A 81 1.56 -2.62 -5.87
C GLU A 81 2.08 -1.48 -4.99
N ILE A 82 2.53 -1.83 -3.78
CA ILE A 82 3.01 -0.85 -2.79
C ILE A 82 4.35 -1.29 -2.25
N GLU A 83 5.34 -0.41 -2.33
CA GLU A 83 6.60 -0.51 -1.59
C GLU A 83 6.68 0.61 -0.53
N ALA A 84 7.42 0.34 0.54
CA ALA A 84 7.60 1.30 1.61
C ALA A 84 9.04 1.26 2.17
N ILE A 85 9.51 2.42 2.62
CA ILE A 85 10.73 2.56 3.42
C ILE A 85 10.30 2.88 4.85
N ALA A 86 10.84 2.11 5.80
CA ALA A 86 10.67 2.36 7.22
C ALA A 86 12.04 2.59 7.89
N VAL A 87 12.08 3.45 8.90
CA VAL A 87 13.28 3.73 9.70
C VAL A 87 13.07 3.18 11.10
N LYS A 88 13.96 2.29 11.52
CA LYS A 88 13.96 1.79 12.89
C LYS A 88 14.63 2.83 13.79
N ASP A 89 14.04 3.07 14.95
CA ASP A 89 14.63 3.91 16.01
C ASP A 89 16.00 3.39 16.47
#